data_AF-A0A661X168-F1
#
_entry.id   AF-A0A661X168-F1
#
_cell.length_a   1.000
_cell.length_b   1.000
_cell.length_c   1.000
_cell.angle_alpha   90.00
_cell.angle_beta   90.00
_cell.angle_gamma   90.00
#
_symmetry.space_group_name_H-M   'P 1'
#
loop_
_entity.id
_entity.type
_entity.pdbx_description
1 polymer ?
#
loop_
_entity_poly.entity_id
_entity_poly.type
_entity_poly.pdbx_seq_one_letter_code
_entity_poly.pdbx_strand_id
1 'polypeptide(L)'
;KEVIDFIIFLKNKKAKWYKSIRRIRWDENEGIVLKMRHFLIKWGKPKIKEIEKKFVYLEKVMGHLGEERKFPEYIDLRFCDKKEVIVKDKEERNE
;
A
#
# COMPACT_ATOMS: atom_id res chain seq x y z
N LYS A 1 2.25 19.36 -2.85
CA LYS A 1 1.03 19.17 -3.67
C LYS A 1 0.75 17.68 -3.89
N GLU A 2 1.72 16.87 -4.34
CA GLU A 2 1.51 15.45 -4.68
C GLU A 2 0.92 14.55 -3.57
N VAL A 3 1.22 14.77 -2.29
CA VAL A 3 0.60 14.00 -1.19
C VAL A 3 -0.90 14.28 -1.07
N ILE A 4 -1.30 15.54 -1.24
CA ILE A 4 -2.71 15.96 -1.24
C ILE A 4 -3.41 15.36 -2.46
N ASP A 5 -2.78 15.45 -3.64
CA ASP A 5 -3.31 14.88 -4.89
C ASP A 5 -3.49 13.36 -4.78
N PHE A 6 -2.56 12.68 -4.10
CA PHE A 6 -2.68 11.26 -3.78
C PHE A 6 -3.87 10.96 -2.85
N ILE A 7 -4.09 11.76 -1.80
CA ILE A 7 -5.24 11.59 -0.90
C ILE A 7 -6.56 11.83 -1.65
N ILE A 8 -6.61 12.86 -2.50
CA ILE A 8 -7.78 13.14 -3.35
C ILE A 8 -8.04 11.97 -4.30
N PHE A 9 -6.98 11.47 -4.95
CA PHE A 9 -7.05 10.28 -5.81
C PHE A 9 -7.67 9.09 -5.06
N LEU A 10 -7.19 8.78 -3.85
CA LEU A 10 -7.72 7.69 -3.04
C LEU A 10 -9.22 7.88 -2.71
N LYS A 11 -9.63 9.09 -2.34
CA LYS A 11 -11.03 9.41 -2.01
C LYS A 11 -11.98 9.24 -3.20
N ASN A 12 -11.49 9.45 -4.41
CA ASN A 12 -12.28 9.33 -5.64
C ASN A 12 -12.41 7.89 -6.14
N LYS A 13 -11.65 6.93 -5.59
CA LYS A 13 -11.76 5.52 -5.98
C LYS A 13 -12.91 4.83 -5.24
N LYS A 14 -13.49 3.78 -5.86
CA LYS A 14 -14.62 3.01 -5.30
C LYS A 14 -14.20 1.74 -4.55
N ALA A 15 -12.92 1.39 -4.56
CA ALA A 15 -12.41 0.13 -4.00
C ALA A 15 -12.71 -0.02 -2.50
N LYS A 16 -13.34 -1.11 -2.05
CA LYS A 16 -13.74 -1.21 -0.62
C LYS A 16 -12.54 -1.17 0.36
N TRP A 17 -11.37 -1.65 -0.06
CA TRP A 17 -10.20 -1.76 0.81
C TRP A 17 -9.64 -0.40 1.24
N TYR A 18 -9.74 0.67 0.43
CA TYR A 18 -9.20 1.98 0.85
C TYR A 18 -9.92 2.52 2.09
N LYS A 19 -11.20 2.16 2.28
CA LYS A 19 -11.98 2.54 3.47
C LYS A 19 -11.44 1.93 4.76
N SER A 20 -10.59 0.91 4.66
CA SER A 20 -9.91 0.29 5.79
C SER A 20 -8.58 0.95 6.17
N ILE A 21 -8.14 1.97 5.42
CA ILE A 21 -7.01 2.82 5.80
C ILE A 21 -7.39 3.59 7.06
N ARG A 22 -6.69 3.33 8.16
CA ARG A 22 -6.90 4.01 9.46
C ARG A 22 -6.12 5.31 9.58
N ARG A 23 -4.95 5.39 8.95
CA ARG A 23 -4.08 6.57 9.00
C ARG A 23 -3.20 6.62 7.76
N ILE A 24 -2.93 7.83 7.29
CA ILE A 24 -1.92 8.13 6.27
C ILE A 24 -0.84 8.96 6.97
N ARG A 25 0.42 8.58 6.81
CA ARG A 25 1.57 9.36 7.32
C ARG A 25 2.61 9.56 6.23
N TRP A 26 3.38 10.63 6.35
CA TRP A 26 4.59 10.87 5.57
C TRP A 26 5.80 10.47 6.41
N ASP A 27 6.75 9.78 5.77
CA ASP A 27 8.04 9.42 6.31
C ASP A 27 9.13 9.84 5.30
N GLU A 28 10.24 10.39 5.76
CA GLU A 28 11.29 10.92 4.87
C GLU A 28 11.99 9.83 4.06
N ASN A 29 12.10 8.62 4.62
CA ASN A 29 12.76 7.47 4.02
C ASN A 29 11.78 6.56 3.26
N GLU A 30 10.56 6.39 3.79
CA GLU A 30 9.55 5.49 3.23
C GLU A 30 8.53 6.19 2.32
N GLY A 31 8.47 7.53 2.33
CA GLY A 31 7.47 8.31 1.63
C GLY A 31 6.08 8.19 2.28
N ILE A 32 5.04 7.99 1.47
CA ILE A 32 3.69 7.78 2.01
C ILE A 32 3.59 6.38 2.61
N VAL A 33 3.09 6.29 3.84
CA VAL A 33 2.75 5.03 4.51
C VAL A 33 1.28 5.03 4.89
N LEU A 34 0.56 4.01 4.43
CA LEU A 34 -0.84 3.76 4.77
C LEU A 34 -0.91 2.72 5.88
N LYS A 35 -1.51 3.08 7.01
CA LYS A 35 -1.75 2.16 8.12
C LYS A 35 -3.11 1.51 7.93
N MET A 36 -3.12 0.20 7.72
CA MET A 36 -4.33 -0.62 7.68
C MET A 36 -4.63 -1.14 9.10
N ARG A 37 -5.71 -1.92 9.25
CA ARG A 37 -6.04 -2.55 10.54
C ARG A 37 -4.98 -3.57 10.99
N HIS A 38 -4.43 -4.36 10.07
CA HIS A 38 -3.58 -5.51 10.39
C HIS A 38 -2.14 -5.41 9.89
N PHE A 39 -1.86 -4.49 8.96
CA PHE A 39 -0.59 -4.38 8.24
C PHE A 39 -0.34 -2.94 7.75
N LEU A 40 0.83 -2.69 7.18
CA LEU A 40 1.21 -1.39 6.61
C LEU A 40 1.35 -1.48 5.08
N ILE A 41 1.08 -0.38 4.38
CA ILE A 41 1.40 -0.24 2.95
C ILE A 41 2.40 0.89 2.81
N LYS A 42 3.64 0.56 2.40
CA LYS A 42 4.68 1.54 2.11
C LYS A 42 4.56 1.94 0.65
N TRP A 43 3.88 3.05 0.40
CA TRP A 43 3.59 3.51 -0.96
C TRP A 43 4.83 4.10 -1.66
N GLY A 44 5.71 4.75 -0.90
CA GLY A 44 6.82 5.53 -1.45
C GLY A 44 6.46 6.99 -1.71
N LYS A 45 7.38 7.71 -2.34
CA LYS A 45 7.11 9.06 -2.82
C LYS A 45 6.03 9.00 -3.92
N PRO A 46 4.92 9.72 -3.79
CA PRO A 46 3.88 9.73 -4.80
C PRO A 46 4.45 10.43 -6.05
N LYS A 47 4.39 9.77 -7.21
CA LYS A 47 4.56 10.43 -8.50
C LYS A 47 3.25 10.33 -9.25
N ILE A 48 2.64 11.46 -9.59
CA ILE A 48 1.28 11.51 -10.17
C ILE A 48 1.10 10.53 -11.34
N LYS A 49 2.09 10.44 -12.23
CA LYS A 49 2.08 9.54 -13.40
C LYS A 49 2.07 8.04 -13.08
N GLU A 50 2.48 7.66 -11.86
CA GLU A 50 2.60 6.26 -11.42
C GLU A 50 1.46 5.84 -10.47
N ILE A 51 0.68 6.80 -9.95
CA ILE A 51 -0.29 6.54 -8.88
C ILE A 51 -1.32 5.49 -9.31
N GLU A 52 -1.89 5.63 -10.50
CA GLU A 52 -2.94 4.74 -10.99
C GLU A 52 -2.42 3.32 -11.24
N LYS A 53 -1.23 3.19 -11.82
CA LYS A 53 -0.59 1.89 -12.06
C LYS A 53 -0.32 1.14 -10.75
N LYS A 54 0.25 1.84 -9.74
CA LYS A 54 0.47 1.26 -8.40
C LYS A 54 -0.83 0.89 -7.71
N PHE A 55 -1.88 1.69 -7.89
CA PHE A 55 -3.19 1.43 -7.28
C PHE A 55 -3.83 0.16 -7.84
N VAL A 56 -3.86 -0.01 -9.17
CA VAL A 56 -4.40 -1.23 -9.80
C VAL A 56 -3.63 -2.48 -9.36
N TYR A 57 -2.31 -2.37 -9.22
CA TYR A 57 -1.51 -3.49 -8.70
C TYR A 57 -1.88 -3.82 -7.24
N LEU A 58 -1.95 -2.80 -6.38
CA LEU A 58 -2.35 -2.96 -4.99
C LEU A 58 -3.76 -3.56 -4.87
N GLU A 59 -4.70 -3.17 -5.74
CA GLU A 59 -6.04 -3.80 -5.79
C GLU A 59 -5.97 -5.31 -6.00
N LYS A 60 -5.10 -5.78 -6.89
CA LYS A 60 -4.90 -7.22 -7.11
C LYS A 60 -4.32 -7.91 -5.88
N VAL A 61 -3.29 -7.32 -5.26
CA VAL A 61 -2.70 -7.86 -4.02
C VAL A 61 -3.73 -7.93 -2.90
N MET A 62 -4.51 -6.86 -2.71
CA MET A 62 -5.58 -6.80 -1.72
C MET A 62 -6.69 -7.83 -1.97
N GLY A 63 -6.98 -8.15 -3.24
CA GLY A 63 -7.88 -9.22 -3.63
C GLY A 63 -7.39 -10.58 -3.11
N HIS A 64 -6.16 -10.96 -3.44
CA HIS A 64 -5.58 -12.24 -3.00
C HIS A 64 -5.48 -12.35 -1.46
N LEU A 65 -5.03 -11.29 -0.77
CA LEU A 65 -4.96 -11.28 0.69
C LEU A 65 -6.34 -11.42 1.36
N GLY A 66 -7.38 -10.88 0.72
CA GLY A 66 -8.77 -11.02 1.18
C GLY A 66 -9.28 -12.46 1.10
N GLU A 67 -8.89 -13.19 0.06
CA GLU A 67 -9.24 -14.60 -0.15
C GLU A 67 -8.49 -15.51 0.83
N GLU A 68 -7.18 -15.31 0.99
CA GLU A 68 -6.35 -16.14 1.87
C GLU A 68 -6.54 -15.88 3.37
N ARG A 69 -7.17 -14.75 3.74
CA ARG A 69 -7.30 -14.26 5.13
C ARG A 69 -5.96 -14.14 5.90
N LYS A 70 -4.84 -14.18 5.18
CA LYS A 70 -3.50 -13.94 5.70
C LYS A 70 -3.13 -12.48 5.43
N PHE A 71 -2.65 -11.81 6.47
CA PHE A 71 -2.21 -10.42 6.34
C PHE A 71 -0.72 -10.34 6.68
N PRO A 72 0.11 -9.78 5.78
CA PRO A 72 1.52 -9.61 6.03
C PRO A 72 1.76 -8.58 7.14
N GLU A 73 3.00 -8.38 7.54
CA GLU A 73 3.36 -7.21 8.36
C GLU A 73 3.25 -5.92 7.54
N TYR A 74 3.78 -5.95 6.31
CA TYR A 74 3.67 -4.84 5.37
C TYR A 74 3.71 -5.28 3.90
N ILE A 75 3.21 -4.38 3.04
CA ILE A 75 3.32 -4.42 1.58
C ILE A 75 4.19 -3.24 1.15
N ASP A 76 5.30 -3.49 0.47
CA ASP A 76 6.19 -2.43 -0.02
C ASP A 76 6.01 -2.19 -1.53
N LEU A 77 5.46 -1.02 -1.87
CA LEU A 77 5.23 -0.57 -3.24
C LEU A 77 6.28 0.45 -3.71
N ARG A 78 7.33 0.69 -2.92
CA ARG A 78 8.43 1.59 -3.32
C ARG A 78 9.14 1.09 -4.57
N PHE A 79 9.22 -0.23 -4.75
CA PHE A 79 9.91 -0.90 -5.85
C PHE A 79 8.99 -1.44 -6.94
N CYS A 80 7.74 -0.96 -7.03
CA CYS A 80 6.73 -1.47 -7.96
C CYS A 80 7.19 -1.50 -9.45
N ASP A 81 8.15 -0.65 -9.84
CA ASP A 81 8.73 -0.64 -11.19
C ASP A 81 9.60 -1.85 -11.51
N LYS A 82 10.11 -2.56 -10.48
CA LYS A 82 10.92 -3.78 -10.62
C LYS A 82 10.09 -5.08 -10.68
N LYS A 83 8.76 -4.99 -10.71
CA LYS A 83 7.82 -6.13 -10.58
C LYS A 83 7.94 -6.93 -9.27
N GLU A 84 8.75 -6.49 -8.33
CA GLU A 84 8.90 -7.11 -7.01
C GLU A 84 8.17 -6.24 -5.98
N VAL A 85 7.09 -6.78 -5.42
CA VAL A 85 6.47 -6.24 -4.22
C VAL A 85 6.90 -7.11 -3.06
N ILE A 86 7.57 -6.48 -2.10
CA ILE A 86 8.04 -7.16 -0.91
C ILE A 86 6.86 -7.27 0.03
N VAL A 87 6.34 -8.49 0.15
CA VAL A 87 5.38 -8.88 1.17
C VAL A 87 6.20 -9.57 2.26
N LYS A 88 6.33 -8.94 3.43
CA LYS A 88 6.97 -9.60 4.58
C LYS A 88 5.88 -10.20 5.46
N ASP A 89 5.87 -11.51 5.54
CA ASP A 89 5.01 -12.24 6.48
C ASP A 89 5.52 -12.08 7.92
N LYS A 90 4.60 -12.20 8.89
CA LYS A 90 4.94 -12.11 10.32
C LYS A 90 5.73 -13.33 10.84
N GLU A 91 5.88 -14.39 10.04
CA GLU A 91 6.48 -15.67 10.42
C GLU A 91 7.99 -15.81 10.11
N GLU A 92 8.75 -14.72 10.05
CA GLU A 92 10.23 -14.75 10.15
C GLU A 92 10.71 -14.32 11.55
N ARG A 93 10.07 -14.86 12.59
CA ARG A 93 10.61 -14.90 13.96
C ARG A 93 10.60 -16.36 14.42
N ASN A 94 11.55 -17.15 13.97
CA ASN A 94 11.97 -18.39 14.63
C ASN A 94 13.27 -18.85 13.97
N GLU A 95 14.37 -18.30 14.48
CA GLU A 95 15.58 -19.08 14.75
C GLU A 95 15.47 -19.59 16.19
#